data_AF-A0A5E4U0H4-F1
#
_entry.id   AF-A0A5E4U0H4-F1
#
_cell.length_a   1.000
_cell.length_b   1.000
_cell.length_c   1.000
_cell.angle_alpha   90.00
_cell.angle_beta   90.00
_cell.angle_gamma   90.00
#
_symmetry.space_group_name_H-M   'P 1'
#
loop_
_entity.id
_entity.type
_entity.pdbx_description
1 polymer ?
#
loop_
_entity_poly.entity_id
_entity_poly.type
_entity_poly.pdbx_seq_one_letter_code
_entity_poly.pdbx_strand_id
1 'polypeptide(L)'
;MPISNTDPYPNGHWADVKAIITQAVQQIADYEPFTVDLVSSSDSGGVIQKQILHQLYSSDIVICDVSSKNPNVMLELGIRLAFDKPVVLI
;
A
#
# COMPACT_ATOMS: atom_id res chain seq x y z
N MET A 1 -0.30 -0.63 -3.84
CA MET A 1 0.41 -0.61 -5.14
C MET A 1 0.96 -2.01 -5.42
N PRO A 2 1.21 -2.40 -6.67
CA PRO A 2 1.81 -3.69 -7.00
C PRO A 2 3.20 -3.89 -6.36
N ILE A 3 3.56 -5.14 -6.07
CA ILE A 3 4.87 -5.51 -5.53
C ILE A 3 5.94 -5.51 -6.63
N SER A 4 5.55 -5.90 -7.83
CA SER A 4 6.42 -6.06 -9.00
C SER A 4 6.11 -5.01 -10.06
N ASN A 5 7.04 -4.80 -11.00
CA ASN A 5 6.78 -4.02 -12.20
C ASN A 5 5.56 -4.60 -12.95
N THR A 6 4.81 -3.72 -13.59
CA THR A 6 3.60 -4.06 -14.35
C THR A 6 3.54 -3.21 -15.61
N ASP A 7 3.24 -3.80 -16.76
CA ASP A 7 3.02 -3.03 -17.99
C ASP A 7 1.80 -2.10 -17.85
N PRO A 8 1.83 -0.90 -18.47
CA PRO A 8 2.88 -0.33 -19.32
C PRO A 8 3.93 0.51 -18.56
N TYR A 9 4.02 0.38 -17.23
CA TYR A 9 4.87 1.25 -16.41
C TYR A 9 6.35 0.86 -16.48
N PRO A 10 7.27 1.84 -16.47
CA PRO A 10 8.70 1.55 -16.51
C PRO A 10 9.16 0.82 -15.24
N ASN A 11 10.29 0.10 -15.35
CA ASN A 11 10.90 -0.56 -14.21
C ASN A 11 11.23 0.45 -13.10
N GLY A 12 10.87 0.12 -11.86
CA GLY A 12 11.11 1.00 -10.71
C GLY A 12 9.98 2.00 -10.43
N HIS A 13 8.96 2.09 -11.30
CA HIS A 13 7.83 3.01 -11.14
C HIS A 13 7.19 2.95 -9.75
N TRP A 14 6.93 1.75 -9.21
CA TRP A 14 6.30 1.59 -7.90
C TRP A 14 7.21 2.00 -6.74
N ALA A 15 8.53 1.88 -6.90
CA ALA A 15 9.48 2.38 -5.91
C ALA A 15 9.48 3.92 -5.87
N ASP A 16 9.39 4.56 -7.03
CA ASP A 16 9.28 6.02 -7.14
C ASP A 16 7.97 6.52 -6.52
N VAL A 17 6.84 5.85 -6.84
CA VAL A 17 5.53 6.16 -6.23
C VAL A 17 5.60 6.05 -4.70
N LYS A 18 6.18 4.96 -4.17
CA LYS A 18 6.39 4.80 -2.72
C LYS A 18 7.22 5.94 -2.14
N ALA A 19 8.31 6.34 -2.81
CA ALA A 19 9.17 7.42 -2.35
C ALA A 19 8.43 8.77 -2.32
N ILE A 20 7.67 9.10 -3.36
CA ILE A 20 6.87 10.32 -3.44
C ILE A 20 5.83 10.37 -2.32
N ILE A 21 5.09 9.28 -2.11
CA ILE A 21 4.09 9.19 -1.03
C ILE A 21 4.75 9.37 0.33
N THR A 22 5.88 8.69 0.56
CA THR A 22 6.61 8.79 1.83
C THR A 22 7.06 10.22 2.09
N GLN A 23 7.62 10.91 1.09
CA GLN A 23 8.03 12.31 1.20
C GLN A 23 6.84 13.25 1.45
N ALA A 24 5.73 13.05 0.75
CA ALA A 24 4.53 13.86 0.91
C ALA A 24 3.95 13.72 2.33
N VAL A 25 3.90 12.49 2.85
CA VAL A 25 3.42 12.21 4.21
C VAL A 25 4.35 12.83 5.27
N GLN A 26 5.67 12.78 5.07
CA GLN A 26 6.65 13.39 5.98
C GLN A 26 6.57 14.93 6.04
N GLN A 27 5.99 15.58 5.04
CA GLN A 27 5.83 17.03 4.98
C GLN A 27 4.58 17.53 5.73
N ILE A 28 3.72 16.64 6.22
CA ILE A 28 2.51 17.00 6.96
C ILE A 28 2.92 17.46 8.37
N ALA A 29 3.05 18.78 8.54
CA ALA A 29 3.61 19.41 9.75
C ALA A 29 2.76 19.21 11.03
N ASP A 30 1.50 18.81 10.90
CA ASP A 30 0.52 18.81 12.00
C ASP A 30 0.16 17.40 12.53
N TYR A 31 0.83 16.34 12.05
CA TYR A 31 0.58 14.97 12.51
C TYR A 31 1.85 14.31 13.06
N GLU A 32 1.69 13.56 14.16
CA GLU A 32 2.68 12.62 14.70
C GLU A 32 3.33 11.77 13.60
N PRO A 33 4.57 11.27 13.77
CA PRO A 33 5.32 10.61 12.70
C PRO A 33 4.56 9.41 12.14
N PHE A 34 3.99 9.59 10.94
CA PHE A 34 3.37 8.50 10.21
C PHE A 34 4.42 7.45 9.86
N THR A 35 4.14 6.19 10.19
CA THR A 35 4.94 5.06 9.70
C THR A 35 4.37 4.64 8.35
N VAL A 36 5.12 4.88 7.28
CA VAL A 36 4.77 4.46 5.92
C VAL A 36 5.43 3.12 5.65
N ASP A 37 4.62 2.07 5.51
CA ASP A 37 5.09 0.75 5.12
C ASP A 37 4.24 0.16 3.99
N LEU A 38 4.84 -0.75 3.22
CA LEU A 38 4.15 -1.48 2.18
C LEU A 38 3.33 -2.59 2.84
N VAL A 39 2.04 -2.71 2.50
CA VAL A 39 1.14 -3.76 3.06
C VAL A 39 1.63 -5.19 2.73
N SER A 40 2.57 -5.31 1.81
CA SER A 40 3.17 -6.56 1.37
C SER A 40 4.68 -6.64 1.62
N SER A 41 5.27 -5.77 2.47
CA SER A 41 6.67 -5.92 2.90
C SER A 41 6.77 -7.09 3.87
N SER A 42 7.59 -8.10 3.56
CA SER A 42 7.85 -9.23 4.46
C SER A 42 9.35 -9.49 4.57
N ASP A 43 9.90 -9.34 5.78
CA ASP A 43 11.29 -9.70 6.10
C ASP A 43 11.44 -11.17 6.52
N SER A 44 10.34 -11.91 6.68
CA SER A 44 10.35 -13.28 7.19
C SER A 44 9.34 -14.14 6.44
N GLY A 45 9.76 -15.33 6.01
CA GLY A 45 9.04 -16.27 5.14
C GLY A 45 7.77 -16.91 5.72
N GLY A 46 6.97 -16.16 6.47
CA GLY A 46 5.59 -16.48 6.78
C GLY A 46 4.67 -16.30 5.57
N VAL A 47 3.48 -16.90 5.63
CA VAL A 47 2.45 -16.84 4.58
C VAL A 47 2.07 -15.38 4.31
N ILE A 48 2.60 -14.80 3.23
CA ILE A 48 2.48 -13.39 2.81
C ILE A 48 1.03 -12.87 2.96
N GLN A 49 0.05 -13.71 2.61
CA GLN A 49 -1.38 -13.37 2.67
C GLN A 49 -1.87 -13.07 4.09
N LYS A 50 -1.38 -13.78 5.11
CA LYS A 50 -1.80 -13.56 6.51
C LYS A 50 -1.32 -12.19 7.01
N GLN A 51 -0.12 -11.79 6.60
CA GLN A 51 0.45 -10.50 6.99
C GLN A 51 -0.26 -9.34 6.28
N ILE A 52 -0.53 -9.48 4.98
CA ILE A 52 -1.32 -8.51 4.21
C ILE A 52 -2.67 -8.29 4.88
N LEU A 53 -3.39 -9.36 5.23
CA LEU A 53 -4.68 -9.26 5.94
C LEU A 53 -4.55 -8.54 7.28
N HIS A 54 -3.52 -8.88 8.07
CA HIS A 54 -3.27 -8.22 9.35
C HIS A 54 -3.03 -6.72 9.17
N GLN A 55 -2.17 -6.32 8.22
CA GLN A 55 -1.85 -4.92 7.96
C GLN A 55 -3.05 -4.15 7.41
N LEU A 56 -3.82 -4.74 6.48
CA LEU A 56 -5.08 -4.15 5.99
C LEU A 56 -6.09 -3.92 7.12
N TYR A 57 -6.12 -4.79 8.12
CA TYR A 57 -6.99 -4.63 9.29
C TYR A 57 -6.41 -3.66 10.33
N SER A 58 -5.10 -3.71 10.61
CA SER A 58 -4.49 -2.96 11.71
C SER A 58 -4.19 -1.51 11.35
N SER A 59 -3.81 -1.21 10.10
CA SER A 59 -3.44 0.15 9.70
C SER A 59 -4.59 1.14 9.84
N ASP A 60 -4.30 2.34 10.32
CA ASP A 60 -5.30 3.42 10.50
C ASP A 60 -5.82 3.91 9.16
N ILE A 61 -4.91 4.12 8.21
CA ILE A 61 -5.20 4.50 6.83
C ILE A 61 -4.38 3.64 5.87
N VAL A 62 -4.95 3.31 4.71
CA VAL A 62 -4.25 2.59 3.63
C VAL A 62 -4.29 3.43 2.37
N ILE A 63 -3.15 3.56 1.70
CA ILE A 63 -3.08 4.16 0.37
C ILE A 63 -3.03 3.02 -0.65
N CYS A 64 -3.99 2.99 -1.55
CA CYS A 64 -4.16 1.93 -2.53
C CYS A 64 -4.08 2.50 -3.95
N ASP A 65 -3.06 2.09 -4.70
CA ASP A 65 -2.86 2.48 -6.10
C ASP A 65 -3.45 1.44 -7.05
N VAL A 66 -4.52 1.81 -7.75
CA VAL A 66 -5.27 0.96 -8.69
C VAL A 66 -4.93 1.27 -10.15
N SER A 67 -3.95 2.13 -10.42
CA SER A 67 -3.60 2.63 -11.76
C SER A 67 -3.21 1.52 -12.75
N SER A 68 -2.59 0.44 -12.26
CA SER A 68 -2.22 -0.73 -13.09
C SER A 68 -3.31 -1.79 -13.20
N LYS A 69 -4.47 -1.60 -12.54
CA LYS A 69 -5.56 -2.59 -12.46
C LYS A 69 -5.06 -3.96 -12.01
N ASN A 70 -4.05 -4.00 -11.14
CA ASN A 70 -3.47 -5.24 -10.66
C ASN A 70 -4.51 -6.03 -9.83
N PRO A 71 -4.79 -7.30 -10.17
CA PRO A 71 -5.81 -8.10 -9.46
C PRO A 71 -5.57 -8.25 -7.96
N ASN A 72 -4.30 -8.34 -7.52
CA ASN A 72 -3.97 -8.48 -6.11
C ASN A 72 -4.29 -7.20 -5.35
N VAL A 73 -3.96 -6.05 -5.94
CA VAL A 73 -4.26 -4.74 -5.33
C VAL A 73 -5.78 -4.50 -5.27
N MET A 74 -6.53 -4.94 -6.29
CA MET A 74 -7.99 -4.88 -6.25
C MET A 74 -8.59 -5.77 -5.16
N LEU A 75 -8.02 -6.96 -4.93
CA LEU A 75 -8.42 -7.84 -3.83
C LEU A 75 -8.17 -7.20 -2.46
N GLU A 76 -6.97 -6.64 -2.27
CA GLU A 76 -6.58 -5.93 -1.04
C GLU A 76 -7.49 -4.72 -0.78
N LEU A 77 -7.83 -3.96 -1.82
CA LEU A 77 -8.79 -2.86 -1.74
C LEU A 77 -10.17 -3.36 -1.29
N GLY A 78 -10.68 -4.43 -1.92
CA GLY A 78 -11.96 -5.02 -1.54
C GLY A 78 -12.00 -5.44 -0.07
N ILE A 79 -10.91 -6.04 0.43
CA ILE A 79 -10.77 -6.42 1.84
C ILE A 79 -10.75 -5.18 2.75
N ARG A 80 -9.99 -4.12 2.38
CA ARG A 80 -9.93 -2.88 3.17
C ARG A 80 -11.30 -2.22 3.28
N LEU A 81 -12.05 -2.18 2.19
CA LEU A 81 -13.42 -1.67 2.17
C LEU A 81 -14.36 -2.53 3.02
N ALA A 82 -14.19 -3.85 2.99
CA ALA A 82 -14.97 -4.76 3.84
C ALA A 82 -14.71 -4.56 5.34
N PHE A 83 -13.52 -4.07 5.72
CA PHE A 83 -13.22 -3.67 7.10
C PHE A 83 -13.79 -2.30 7.49
N ASP A 84 -14.40 -1.56 6.56
CA ASP A 84 -14.96 -0.22 6.78
C ASP A 84 -13.94 0.76 7.39
N LYS A 85 -12.67 0.66 6.95
CA LYS A 85 -11.57 1.51 7.41
C LYS A 85 -11.11 2.49 6.33
N PRO A 86 -10.60 3.68 6.70
CA PRO A 86 -10.20 4.72 5.75
C PRO A 86 -9.23 4.24 4.67
N VAL A 87 -9.47 4.62 3.42
CA VAL A 87 -8.60 4.31 2.28
C VAL A 87 -8.46 5.54 1.37
N VAL A 88 -7.25 5.79 0.89
CA VAL A 88 -6.97 6.77 -0.16
C VAL A 88 -6.69 6.01 -1.44
N LEU A 89 -7.36 6.37 -2.52
CA LEU A 89 -7.18 5.76 -3.83
C LEU A 89 -6.30 6.63 -4.72
N ILE A 90 -5.36 5.99 -5.41
CA ILE A 90 -4.53 6.55 -6.47
C ILE A 90 -4.89 5.82 -7.77
#